data_AF-A0A699TFJ5-F1
#
_entry.id   AF-A0A699TFJ5-F1
#
_cell.length_a   1.000
_cell.length_b   1.000
_cell.length_c   1.000
_cell.angle_alpha   90.00
_cell.angle_beta   90.00
_cell.angle_gamma   90.00
#
_symmetry.space_group_name_H-M   'P 1'
#
loop_
_entity.id
_entity.type
_entity.pdbx_description
1 polymer ?
#
loop_
_entity_poly.entity_id
_entity_poly.type
_entity_poly.pdbx_seq_one_letter_code
_entity_poly.pdbx_strand_id
1 'polypeptide(L)' 'MDERSPLEQVRGNPSRPVQTRRQLATDPEICMYALTVSTAEPKNIKEAMADSAWIEAMQEELYQFDRL' A
#
# COMPACT_ATOMS: atom_id res chain seq x y z
N MET A 1 -31.43 -1.96 -9.52
CA MET A 1 -30.40 -1.47 -8.59
C MET A 1 -29.60 -2.69 -8.21
N ASP A 2 -28.39 -2.83 -8.74
CA ASP A 2 -27.49 -3.92 -8.34
C ASP A 2 -26.95 -3.58 -6.94
N GLU A 3 -27.44 -4.29 -5.92
CA GLU A 3 -26.83 -4.27 -4.58
C GLU A 3 -25.48 -4.97 -4.68
N ARG A 4 -24.40 -4.19 -4.81
CA ARG A 4 -23.05 -4.72 -4.59
C ARG A 4 -23.02 -5.35 -3.20
N SER A 5 -22.73 -6.64 -3.17
CA SER A 5 -22.71 -7.41 -1.94
C SER A 5 -21.68 -6.79 -0.98
N PRO A 6 -21.96 -6.68 0.34
CA PRO A 6 -21.02 -6.13 1.31
C PRO A 6 -19.63 -6.80 1.29
N LEU A 7 -19.57 -8.04 0.82
CA LEU A 7 -18.34 -8.81 0.66
C LEU A 7 -17.45 -8.27 -0.48
N GLU A 8 -18.03 -7.65 -1.51
CA GLU A 8 -17.29 -7.04 -2.62
C GLU A 8 -16.60 -5.74 -2.22
N GLN A 9 -17.00 -5.12 -1.11
CA GLN A 9 -16.33 -3.93 -0.54
C GLN A 9 -15.15 -4.29 0.37
N VAL A 10 -14.98 -5.57 0.71
CA VAL A 10 -13.88 -5.99 1.60
C VAL A 10 -12.58 -6.07 0.79
N ARG A 11 -11.71 -5.07 0.99
CA ARG A 11 -10.38 -4.96 0.32
C ARG A 11 -9.35 -6.03 0.70
N GLY A 12 -9.72 -6.99 1.56
CA GLY A 12 -8.84 -8.05 2.03
C GLY A 12 -9.52 -9.40 1.90
N ASN A 13 -8.73 -10.48 1.83
CA ASN A 13 -9.30 -11.82 1.84
C ASN A 13 -10.02 -12.05 3.19
N PRO A 14 -11.35 -12.21 3.22
CA PRO A 14 -12.10 -12.38 4.48
C PRO A 14 -11.77 -13.71 5.17
N SER A 15 -11.17 -14.67 4.48
CA SER A 15 -10.66 -15.93 5.03
C SER A 15 -9.23 -15.81 5.60
N ARG A 16 -8.53 -14.68 5.40
CA ARG A 16 -7.22 -14.48 6.04
C ARG A 16 -7.42 -14.28 7.54
N PRO A 17 -6.63 -14.98 8.39
CA PRO A 17 -6.67 -14.76 9.82
C PRO A 17 -6.24 -13.33 10.16
N VAL A 18 -6.86 -12.74 11.20
CA VAL A 18 -6.50 -11.41 11.70
C VAL A 18 -5.08 -11.47 12.26
N GLN A 19 -4.16 -10.75 11.64
CA GLN A 19 -2.79 -10.63 12.10
C GLN A 19 -2.58 -9.28 12.75
N THR A 20 -1.93 -9.29 13.91
CA THR A 20 -1.55 -8.05 14.60
C THR A 20 -0.31 -7.44 13.93
N ARG A 21 -0.16 -6.12 13.99
CA ARG A 21 1.02 -5.39 13.45
C ARG A 21 2.36 -5.98 13.92
N ARG A 22 2.38 -6.56 15.13
CA ARG A 22 3.56 -7.20 15.73
C ARG A 22 3.89 -8.56 15.12
N GLN A 23 2.88 -9.33 14.68
CA GLN A 23 3.07 -10.59 13.95
C GLN A 23 3.52 -10.34 12.50
N LEU A 24 2.96 -9.32 11.84
CA LEU A 24 3.39 -8.89 10.49
C LEU A 24 4.86 -8.41 10.49
N ALA A 25 5.33 -7.78 11.57
CA ALA A 25 6.75 -7.41 11.73
C ALA A 25 7.70 -8.62 11.83
N THR A 26 7.17 -9.83 12.02
CA THR A 26 7.93 -11.09 12.05
C THR A 26 7.94 -11.79 10.70
N ASP A 27 7.14 -11.32 9.73
CA ASP A 27 7.09 -11.85 8.38
C ASP A 27 8.31 -11.34 7.58
N PRO A 28 9.24 -12.24 7.17
CA PRO A 28 10.42 -11.85 6.41
C PRO A 28 10.07 -11.13 5.10
N GLU A 29 8.95 -11.46 4.46
CA GLU A 29 8.53 -10.82 3.21
C GLU A 29 8.10 -9.37 3.46
N ILE A 30 7.34 -9.13 4.53
CA ILE A 30 6.92 -7.77 4.91
C ILE A 30 8.11 -6.93 5.34
N CYS A 31 9.06 -7.53 6.06
CA CYS A 31 10.30 -6.86 6.44
C CYS A 31 11.13 -6.45 5.21
N MET A 32 11.31 -7.38 4.25
CA MET A 32 12.01 -7.08 2.99
C MET A 32 11.29 -6.03 2.16
N TYR A 33 9.96 -6.10 2.08
CA TYR A 33 9.15 -5.09 1.40
C TYR A 33 9.31 -3.71 2.05
N ALA A 34 9.15 -3.61 3.37
CA ALA A 34 9.32 -2.36 4.11
C ALA A 34 10.73 -1.79 3.95
N LEU A 35 11.77 -2.64 3.98
CA LEU A 35 13.15 -2.23 3.74
C LEU A 35 13.36 -1.69 2.33
N THR A 36 12.80 -2.37 1.32
CA THR A 36 12.91 -1.96 -0.08
C THR A 36 12.23 -0.63 -0.31
N VAL A 37 11.00 -0.46 0.18
CA VAL A 37 10.24 0.80 0.10
C VAL A 37 11.00 1.92 0.82
N SER A 38 11.49 1.68 2.05
CA SER A 38 12.25 2.68 2.80
C SER A 38 13.58 3.06 2.12
N THR A 39 14.13 2.18 1.28
CA THR A 39 15.36 2.46 0.52
C THR A 39 15.05 3.22 -0.77
N ALA A 40 13.90 2.96 -1.40
CA ALA A 40 13.43 3.61 -2.61
C ALA A 40 12.76 4.97 -2.35
N GLU A 41 12.29 5.23 -1.13
CA GLU A 41 11.67 6.49 -0.75
C GLU A 41 12.66 7.67 -0.85
N PRO A 42 12.35 8.71 -1.64
CA PRO A 42 13.19 9.90 -1.75
C PRO A 42 13.31 10.65 -0.41
N LYS A 43 14.52 11.10 -0.06
CA LYS A 43 14.76 11.72 1.27
C LYS A 43 14.48 13.21 1.28
N ASN A 44 14.41 13.84 0.11
CA ASN A 44 14.15 15.26 -0.04
C ASN A 44 13.32 15.57 -1.28
N ILE A 45 12.77 16.79 -1.31
CA ILE A 45 11.87 17.25 -2.37
C ILE A 45 12.55 17.22 -3.74
N LYS A 46 13.85 17.52 -3.83
CA LYS A 46 14.55 17.55 -5.12
C LYS A 46 14.71 16.15 -5.70
N GLU A 47 15.04 15.17 -4.87
CA GLU A 47 15.07 13.75 -5.25
C GLU A 47 13.68 13.28 -5.68
N ALA A 48 12.64 13.59 -4.89
CA ALA A 48 11.27 13.22 -5.21
C ALA A 48 10.78 13.83 -6.54
N MET A 49 11.15 15.10 -6.82
CA MET A 49 10.80 15.76 -8.07
C MET A 49 11.56 15.24 -9.30
N ALA A 50 12.71 14.60 -9.09
CA ALA A 50 13.51 14.00 -10.16
C ALA A 50 13.12 12.54 -10.45
N ASP A 51 12.43 11.88 -9.51
CA ASP A 51 11.99 10.50 -9.64
C ASP A 51 10.56 10.42 -10.19
N SER A 52 10.43 10.21 -11.51
CA SER A 52 9.13 10.07 -12.17
C SER A 52 8.33 8.87 -11.66
N ALA A 53 9.00 7.76 -11.33
CA ALA A 53 8.32 6.55 -10.88
C ALA A 53 7.70 6.74 -9.48
N TRP A 54 8.40 7.47 -8.59
CA TRP A 54 7.85 7.87 -7.31
C TRP A 54 6.64 8.79 -7.44
N ILE A 55 6.69 9.78 -8.35
CA ILE A 55 5.56 10.69 -8.60
C ILE A 55 4.34 9.91 -9.11
N GLU A 56 4.52 9.02 -10.08
CA GLU A 56 3.44 8.18 -10.61
C GLU A 56 2.84 7.29 -9.51
N ALA A 57 3.67 6.64 -8.69
CA ALA A 57 3.21 5.80 -7.58
C ALA A 57 2.38 6.60 -6.54
N MET A 58 2.83 7.81 -6.19
CA MET A 58 2.08 8.69 -5.27
C MET A 58 0.76 9.18 -5.88
N GLN A 59 0.73 9.46 -7.17
CA GLN A 59 -0.51 9.82 -7.88
C GLN A 59 -1.50 8.66 -7.94
N GLU A 60 -1.01 7.44 -8.21
CA GLU A 60 -1.84 6.24 -8.18
C GLU A 60 -2.41 6.00 -6.79
N GLU A 61 -1.60 6.12 -5.73
CA GLU A 61 -2.07 5.98 -4.35
C GLU A 61 -3.17 6.99 -4.00
N LEU A 62 -2.98 8.28 -4.35
CA LEU A 62 -4.01 9.31 -4.17
C LEU A 62 -5.30 8.98 -4.95
N TYR A 63 -5.17 8.52 -6.20
CA TYR A 63 -6.31 8.11 -7.01
C TYR A 63 -7.07 6.90 -6.40
N GLN A 64 -6.39 6.00 -5.71
CA GLN A 64 -7.06 4.91 -4.98
C GLN A 64 -7.88 5.43 -3.79
N PHE A 65 -7.43 6.49 -3.11
CA PHE A 65 -8.19 7.10 -2.03
C PHE A 65 -9.44 7.83 -2.55
N ASP A 66 -9.34 8.54 -3.67
CA ASP A 66 -10.48 9.26 -4.26
C ASP A 66 -11.56 8.31 -4.82
N ARG A 67 -11.20 7.06 -5.11
CA ARG A 67 -12.13 6.05 -5.62
C ARG A 67 -12.91 5.32 -4.51
N LEU A 68 -12.58 5.56 -3.23
CA LEU A 68 -13.27 5.02 -2.06
C LEU A 68 -14.35 5.96 -1.55
#